data_AF-A0A6A1QAV3-F1
#
_entry.id   AF-A0A6A1QAV3-F1
#
_cell.length_a   1.000
_cell.length_b   1.000
_cell.length_c   1.000
_cell.angle_alpha   90.00
_cell.angle_beta   90.00
_cell.angle_gamma   90.00
#
_symmetry.space_group_name_H-M   'P 1'
#
loop_
_entity.id
_entity.type
_entity.pdbx_description
1 polymer ?
#
loop_
_entity_poly.entity_id
_entity_poly.type
_entity_poly.pdbx_seq_one_letter_code
_entity_poly.pdbx_strand_id
1 'polypeptide(L)'
;MFTKVKLEQILKGPEEALVTCRQMLRLWQTLYSFSQLGGLEKDGSLGEGLTLKKQSGMHLTLPDAHDADSGSRRASSIAASRLEEAMSELTVPSSVLKQGPMQLWTTLEQIWLQAAELFMEQRHLKEAGFCIQEAAGLFPTSHSVLYMRGRLAEMKGSLEEAKQLYKEALTVNPDGVRIMHS
;
A
#
# COMPACT_ATOMS: atom_id res chain seq x y z
N MET A 1 -12.53 6.69 -9.08
CA MET A 1 -11.55 7.35 -8.17
C MET A 1 -10.13 7.31 -8.72
N PHE A 2 -9.64 6.21 -9.30
CA PHE A 2 -8.29 6.18 -9.91
C PHE A 2 -8.06 7.22 -11.01
N THR A 3 -9.06 7.44 -11.88
CA THR A 3 -9.00 8.55 -12.86
C THR A 3 -8.81 9.91 -12.20
N LYS A 4 -9.41 10.14 -11.03
CA LYS A 4 -9.23 11.37 -10.26
C LYS A 4 -7.80 11.50 -9.77
N VAL A 5 -7.20 10.42 -9.23
CA VAL A 5 -5.78 10.41 -8.81
C VAL A 5 -4.87 10.84 -9.98
N LYS A 6 -5.06 10.24 -11.16
CA LYS A 6 -4.27 10.60 -12.36
C LYS A 6 -4.48 12.04 -12.81
N LEU A 7 -5.71 12.54 -12.79
CA LEU A 7 -5.98 13.94 -13.13
C LEU A 7 -5.35 14.91 -12.12
N GLU A 8 -5.45 14.63 -10.82
CA GLU A 8 -4.86 15.49 -9.78
C GLU A 8 -3.34 15.44 -9.80
N GLN A 9 -2.75 14.27 -10.08
CA GLN A 9 -1.32 14.12 -10.28
C GLN A 9 -0.81 15.05 -11.39
N ILE A 10 -1.52 15.09 -12.54
CA ILE A 10 -1.13 15.91 -13.70
C ILE A 10 -1.41 17.40 -13.45
N LEU A 11 -2.57 17.74 -12.88
CA LEU A 11 -3.05 19.14 -12.81
C LEU A 11 -2.64 19.88 -11.54
N LYS A 12 -2.41 19.16 -10.44
CA LYS A 12 -2.16 19.72 -9.09
C LYS A 12 -0.87 19.19 -8.45
N GLY A 13 -0.35 18.07 -8.93
CA GLY A 13 0.88 17.44 -8.43
C GLY A 13 0.63 16.22 -7.53
N PRO A 14 1.72 15.51 -7.16
CA PRO A 14 1.63 14.21 -6.52
C PRO A 14 1.15 14.28 -5.06
N GLU A 15 1.29 15.42 -4.38
CA GLU A 15 0.82 15.60 -3.00
C GLU A 15 -0.70 15.53 -2.89
N GLU A 16 -1.43 16.21 -3.80
CA GLU A 16 -2.90 16.17 -3.84
C GLU A 16 -3.38 14.77 -4.24
N ALA A 17 -2.73 14.16 -5.24
CA ALA A 17 -3.06 12.80 -5.65
C ALA A 17 -2.94 11.80 -4.49
N LEU A 18 -1.93 11.95 -3.62
CA LEU A 18 -1.79 11.16 -2.39
C LEU A 18 -2.90 11.43 -1.36
N VAL A 19 -3.46 12.65 -1.30
CA VAL A 19 -4.67 12.92 -0.49
C VAL A 19 -5.83 12.04 -0.98
N THR A 20 -6.02 11.96 -2.29
CA THR A 20 -7.08 11.11 -2.87
C THR A 20 -6.79 9.62 -2.66
N CYS A 21 -5.53 9.16 -2.73
CA CYS A 21 -5.17 7.79 -2.33
C CYS A 21 -5.57 7.49 -0.88
N ARG A 22 -5.31 8.41 0.07
CA ARG A 22 -5.75 8.26 1.47
C ARG A 22 -7.27 8.18 1.61
N GLN A 23 -8.00 9.00 0.85
CA GLN A 23 -9.47 8.93 0.82
C GLN A 23 -9.96 7.57 0.29
N MET A 24 -9.30 7.04 -0.75
CA MET A 24 -9.62 5.72 -1.30
C MET A 24 -9.36 4.60 -0.28
N LEU A 25 -8.27 4.64 0.48
CA LEU A 25 -8.01 3.70 1.57
C LEU A 25 -9.09 3.74 2.65
N ARG A 26 -9.52 4.94 3.06
CA ARG A 26 -10.61 5.09 4.06
C ARG A 26 -11.94 4.52 3.56
N LEU A 27 -12.27 4.78 2.29
CA LEU A 27 -13.47 4.21 1.67
C LEU A 27 -13.37 2.69 1.59
N TRP A 28 -12.21 2.16 1.22
CA TRP A 28 -11.97 0.72 1.21
C TRP A 28 -12.16 0.10 2.60
N GLN A 29 -11.56 0.68 3.64
CA GLN A 29 -11.73 0.24 5.04
C GLN A 29 -13.19 0.25 5.46
N THR A 30 -13.92 1.32 5.11
CA THR A 30 -15.35 1.45 5.42
C THR A 30 -16.15 0.34 4.76
N LEU A 31 -15.95 0.10 3.47
CA LEU A 31 -16.62 -0.95 2.71
C LEU A 31 -16.28 -2.35 3.23
N TYR A 32 -15.02 -2.57 3.60
CA TYR A 32 -14.58 -3.81 4.20
C TYR A 32 -15.28 -4.06 5.55
N SER A 33 -15.32 -3.07 6.44
CA SER A 33 -16.02 -3.16 7.73
C SER A 33 -17.51 -3.47 7.56
N PHE A 34 -18.19 -2.84 6.58
CA PHE A 34 -19.59 -3.17 6.26
C PHE A 34 -19.75 -4.61 5.75
N SER A 35 -18.82 -5.09 4.92
CA SER A 35 -18.86 -6.47 4.40
C SER A 35 -18.69 -7.51 5.51
N GLN A 36 -17.88 -7.21 6.53
CA GLN A 36 -17.69 -8.09 7.69
C GLN A 36 -18.92 -8.10 8.61
N LEU A 37 -19.58 -6.96 8.81
CA LEU A 37 -20.83 -6.91 9.60
C LEU A 37 -21.98 -7.65 8.91
N GLY A 38 -22.12 -7.51 7.58
CA GLY A 38 -23.18 -8.19 6.83
C GLY A 38 -23.03 -9.72 6.78
N GLY A 39 -21.84 -10.25 7.04
CA GLY A 39 -21.59 -11.69 7.14
C GLY A 39 -21.94 -12.30 8.50
N LEU A 40 -22.13 -11.49 9.55
CA LEU A 40 -22.36 -11.94 10.93
C LEU A 40 -23.84 -12.14 11.27
N GLU A 41 -24.77 -11.68 10.43
CA GLU A 41 -26.22 -11.79 10.66
C GLU A 41 -26.78 -13.21 10.39
N LYS A 42 -25.92 -14.20 10.12
CA LYS A 42 -26.34 -15.56 9.74
C LYS A 42 -26.06 -16.67 10.75
N ASP A 43 -25.67 -16.33 11.98
CA ASP A 43 -25.72 -17.26 13.11
C ASP A 43 -26.36 -16.56 14.32
N GLY A 44 -27.67 -16.75 14.47
CA GLY A 44 -28.39 -16.35 15.66
C GLY A 44 -28.07 -17.29 16.82
N SER A 45 -27.42 -16.77 17.87
CA SER A 45 -27.66 -17.24 19.24
C SER A 45 -27.27 -16.16 20.24
N LEU A 46 -28.30 -15.69 20.95
CA LEU A 46 -28.36 -15.08 22.28
C LEU A 46 -27.03 -14.94 23.05
N GLY A 47 -26.73 -13.73 23.51
CA GLY A 47 -25.87 -13.51 24.68
C GLY A 47 -25.00 -12.25 24.63
N GLU A 48 -25.54 -11.15 25.16
CA GLU A 48 -24.88 -10.11 25.96
C GLU A 48 -23.54 -9.47 25.50
N GLY A 49 -23.57 -8.15 25.32
CA GLY A 49 -22.47 -7.25 25.72
C GLY A 49 -21.38 -6.99 24.68
N LEU A 50 -21.61 -5.98 23.82
CA LEU A 50 -20.55 -5.30 23.08
C LEU A 50 -19.54 -4.66 24.05
N THR A 51 -18.48 -5.39 24.37
CA THR A 51 -17.26 -4.81 24.94
C THR A 51 -16.22 -4.71 23.83
N LEU A 52 -15.94 -3.47 23.44
CA LEU A 52 -14.89 -3.08 22.51
C LEU A 52 -13.53 -3.47 23.12
N LYS A 53 -13.06 -4.68 22.81
CA LYS A 53 -11.83 -5.22 23.37
C LYS A 53 -10.61 -4.63 22.65
N LYS A 54 -10.08 -3.56 23.24
CA LYS A 54 -8.72 -3.06 23.08
C LYS A 54 -7.71 -4.21 23.23
N GLN A 55 -7.05 -4.58 22.14
CA GLN A 55 -5.88 -5.46 22.09
C GLN A 55 -5.06 -5.00 20.89
N SER A 56 -3.74 -4.95 20.87
CA SER A 56 -2.69 -5.02 21.88
C SER A 56 -1.49 -4.57 21.05
N GLY A 57 -0.77 -3.54 21.49
CA GLY A 57 0.39 -3.04 20.75
C GLY A 57 1.39 -4.17 20.48
N MET A 58 1.81 -4.30 19.23
CA MET A 58 2.94 -5.16 18.86
C MET A 58 4.04 -4.30 18.25
N HIS A 59 5.01 -4.06 19.13
CA HIS A 59 6.31 -3.47 18.98
C HIS A 59 7.12 -4.09 17.82
N LEU A 60 7.72 -3.25 16.97
CA LEU A 60 8.88 -3.66 16.15
C LEU A 60 10.10 -2.86 16.61
N THR A 61 11.00 -3.55 17.29
CA THR A 61 12.32 -3.06 17.69
C THR A 61 13.13 -2.79 16.41
N LEU A 62 13.50 -1.54 16.17
CA LEU A 62 14.52 -1.19 15.19
C LEU A 62 15.90 -1.51 15.79
N PRO A 63 16.84 -2.13 15.04
CA PRO A 63 18.23 -2.23 15.50
C PRO A 63 18.84 -0.84 15.58
N ASP A 64 19.33 -0.48 16.76
CA ASP A 64 20.17 0.68 16.99
C ASP A 64 21.39 0.65 16.08
N ALA A 65 21.57 1.72 15.32
CA ALA A 65 22.87 2.16 14.87
C ALA A 65 22.94 3.68 15.06
N HIS A 66 23.65 4.08 16.13
CA HIS A 66 24.39 5.33 16.19
C HIS A 66 25.20 5.47 14.88
N ASP A 67 25.33 6.63 14.23
CA ASP A 67 25.85 7.86 14.79
C ASP A 67 25.67 9.05 13.79
N ALA A 68 25.79 10.26 14.35
CA ALA A 68 26.23 11.53 13.75
C ALA A 68 25.50 12.17 12.53
N ASP A 69 24.71 13.18 12.89
CA ASP A 69 24.91 14.60 12.54
C ASP A 69 23.99 15.33 11.54
N SER A 70 23.65 16.55 11.97
CA SER A 70 23.25 17.74 11.21
C SER A 70 21.98 17.72 10.32
N GLY A 71 20.88 18.14 10.95
CA GLY A 71 20.34 19.47 10.61
C GLY A 71 19.48 19.65 9.34
N SER A 72 18.57 18.73 8.99
CA SER A 72 17.48 19.05 8.04
C SER A 72 16.30 18.05 8.09
N ARG A 73 15.74 17.78 9.27
CA ARG A 73 14.76 16.67 9.45
C ARG A 73 13.37 17.07 9.95
N ARG A 74 13.02 18.36 10.00
CA ARG A 74 11.77 18.79 10.64
C ARG A 74 10.56 18.99 9.71
N ALA A 75 10.74 18.99 8.39
CA ALA A 75 9.62 19.07 7.43
C ALA A 75 9.19 17.70 6.86
N SER A 76 10.04 16.67 6.96
CA SER A 76 9.80 15.32 6.40
C SER A 76 9.02 14.39 7.36
N SER A 77 8.76 14.79 8.61
CA SER A 77 8.18 13.90 9.62
C SER A 77 6.66 13.98 9.81
N ILE A 78 5.99 15.06 9.41
CA ILE A 78 4.55 15.22 9.73
C ILE A 78 3.67 14.41 8.77
N ALA A 79 4.01 14.37 7.48
CA ALA A 79 3.31 13.56 6.49
C ALA A 79 3.56 12.06 6.69
N ALA A 80 4.79 11.69 7.07
CA ALA A 80 5.17 10.30 7.38
C ALA A 80 4.56 9.80 8.69
N SER A 81 4.61 10.55 9.79
CA SER A 81 3.99 10.14 11.07
C SER A 81 2.47 10.02 10.98
N ARG A 82 1.79 10.89 10.23
CA ARG A 82 0.32 10.79 10.05
C ARG A 82 -0.09 9.65 9.13
N LEU A 83 0.81 9.23 8.23
CA LEU A 83 0.65 8.01 7.46
C LEU A 83 0.85 6.81 8.38
N GLU A 84 1.94 6.73 9.14
CA GLU A 84 2.19 5.65 10.11
C GLU A 84 1.05 5.46 11.12
N GLU A 85 0.47 6.54 11.65
CA GLU A 85 -0.68 6.44 12.56
C GLU A 85 -1.94 5.86 11.90
N ALA A 86 -2.22 6.19 10.64
CA ALA A 86 -3.33 5.61 9.89
C ALA A 86 -3.04 4.18 9.37
N MET A 87 -1.77 3.79 9.37
CA MET A 87 -1.24 2.56 8.76
C MET A 87 -0.90 1.45 9.76
N SER A 88 -0.54 1.81 11.00
CA SER A 88 -0.26 0.85 12.08
C SER A 88 -1.51 0.04 12.45
N GLU A 89 -2.72 0.59 12.24
CA GLU A 89 -3.99 -0.11 12.44
C GLU A 89 -4.39 -1.03 11.26
N LEU A 90 -3.62 -1.05 10.17
CA LEU A 90 -3.98 -1.73 8.91
C LEU A 90 -3.30 -3.06 8.67
N THR A 91 -2.61 -3.63 9.67
CA THR A 91 -1.99 -4.96 9.51
C THR A 91 -3.08 -6.02 9.41
N VAL A 92 -3.55 -6.28 8.20
CA VAL A 92 -4.60 -7.28 7.93
C VAL A 92 -3.98 -8.67 8.10
N PRO A 93 -4.44 -9.50 9.06
CA PRO A 93 -3.89 -10.84 9.24
C PRO A 93 -4.04 -11.65 7.95
N SER A 94 -3.04 -12.46 7.59
CA SER A 94 -3.04 -13.25 6.35
C SER A 94 -4.24 -14.20 6.21
N SER A 95 -4.92 -14.53 7.31
CA SER A 95 -6.16 -15.31 7.33
C SER A 95 -7.37 -14.57 6.76
N VAL A 96 -7.38 -13.24 6.83
CA VAL A 96 -8.49 -12.37 6.41
C VAL A 96 -8.51 -12.15 4.89
N LEU A 97 -7.34 -12.19 4.24
CA LEU A 97 -7.21 -12.11 2.78
C LEU A 97 -8.06 -13.16 2.03
N LYS A 98 -8.41 -14.26 2.69
CA LYS A 98 -9.13 -15.38 2.08
C LYS A 98 -10.65 -15.19 2.00
N GLN A 99 -11.24 -14.17 2.66
CA GLN A 99 -12.70 -14.10 2.83
C GLN A 99 -13.38 -12.87 2.20
N GLY A 100 -12.63 -11.83 1.80
CA GLY A 100 -13.20 -10.69 1.06
C GLY A 100 -13.43 -11.00 -0.42
N PRO A 101 -14.40 -10.36 -1.10
CA PRO A 101 -14.54 -10.45 -2.55
C PRO A 101 -13.21 -10.10 -3.22
N MET A 102 -12.74 -10.91 -4.18
CA MET A 102 -11.45 -10.69 -4.88
C MET A 102 -11.27 -9.24 -5.36
N GLN A 103 -12.35 -8.62 -5.83
CA GLN A 103 -12.39 -7.22 -6.30
C GLN A 103 -12.00 -6.20 -5.22
N LEU A 104 -12.29 -6.49 -3.95
CA LEU A 104 -11.93 -5.65 -2.83
C LEU A 104 -10.41 -5.65 -2.63
N TRP A 105 -9.78 -6.82 -2.67
CA TRP A 105 -8.34 -6.97 -2.53
C TRP A 105 -7.56 -6.42 -3.72
N THR A 106 -8.03 -6.66 -4.95
CA THR A 106 -7.42 -6.07 -6.15
C THR A 106 -7.53 -4.55 -6.16
N THR A 107 -8.62 -3.99 -5.62
CA THR A 107 -8.73 -2.53 -5.45
C THR A 107 -7.73 -2.01 -4.44
N LEU A 108 -7.51 -2.71 -3.31
CA LEU A 108 -6.52 -2.32 -2.31
C LEU A 108 -5.09 -2.36 -2.87
N GLU A 109 -4.74 -3.43 -3.59
CA GLU A 109 -3.47 -3.55 -4.30
C GLU A 109 -3.25 -2.34 -5.22
N GLN A 110 -4.24 -2.00 -6.04
CA GLN A 110 -4.13 -0.85 -6.95
C GLN A 110 -3.97 0.48 -6.20
N ILE A 111 -4.64 0.68 -5.07
CA ILE A 111 -4.45 1.89 -4.26
C ILE A 111 -3.00 1.98 -3.77
N TRP A 112 -2.45 0.86 -3.27
CA TRP A 112 -1.06 0.79 -2.82
C TRP A 112 -0.08 1.10 -3.94
N LEU A 113 -0.24 0.50 -5.11
CA LEU A 113 0.66 0.72 -6.24
C LEU A 113 0.56 2.15 -6.79
N GLN A 114 -0.62 2.77 -6.77
CA GLN A 114 -0.76 4.19 -7.12
C GLN A 114 -0.07 5.11 -6.11
N ALA A 115 -0.18 4.85 -4.80
CA ALA A 115 0.55 5.61 -3.80
C ALA A 115 2.06 5.45 -3.97
N ALA A 116 2.55 4.23 -4.24
CA ALA A 116 3.95 3.97 -4.51
C ALA A 116 4.47 4.79 -5.69
N GLU A 117 3.75 4.81 -6.80
CA GLU A 117 4.10 5.61 -7.99
C GLU A 117 4.27 7.10 -7.65
N LEU A 118 3.31 7.67 -6.92
CA LEU A 118 3.35 9.08 -6.50
C LEU A 118 4.51 9.38 -5.54
N PHE A 119 4.86 8.45 -4.64
CA PHE A 119 6.04 8.60 -3.77
C PHE A 119 7.35 8.50 -4.54
N MET A 120 7.43 7.61 -5.54
CA MET A 120 8.59 7.47 -6.40
C MET A 120 8.87 8.74 -7.21
N GLU A 121 7.82 9.40 -7.72
CA GLU A 121 7.93 10.71 -8.39
C GLU A 121 8.49 11.81 -7.48
N GLN A 122 8.16 11.75 -6.19
CA GLN A 122 8.68 12.66 -5.17
C GLN A 122 10.05 12.24 -4.63
N ARG A 123 10.69 11.18 -5.16
CA ARG A 123 11.94 10.58 -4.66
C ARG A 123 11.85 10.06 -3.21
N HIS A 124 10.64 9.85 -2.70
CA HIS A 124 10.37 9.25 -1.40
C HIS A 124 10.43 7.71 -1.50
N LEU A 125 11.63 7.19 -1.75
CA LEU A 125 11.84 5.78 -2.11
C LEU A 125 11.54 4.80 -0.95
N LYS A 126 11.59 5.27 0.30
CA LYS A 126 11.27 4.44 1.47
C LYS A 126 9.77 4.18 1.55
N GLU A 127 8.97 5.24 1.44
CA GLU A 127 7.52 5.23 1.44
C GLU A 127 6.97 4.46 0.23
N ALA A 128 7.58 4.64 -0.94
CA ALA A 128 7.27 3.83 -2.12
C ALA A 128 7.50 2.33 -1.87
N GLY A 129 8.64 1.98 -1.26
CA GLY A 129 8.95 0.59 -0.91
C GLY A 129 7.95 -0.02 0.06
N PHE A 130 7.51 0.75 1.07
CA PHE A 130 6.47 0.33 1.99
C PHE A 130 5.14 0.06 1.27
N CYS A 131 4.68 0.98 0.41
CA CYS A 131 3.46 0.79 -0.36
C CYS A 131 3.53 -0.46 -1.26
N ILE A 132 4.66 -0.70 -1.91
CA ILE A 132 4.87 -1.90 -2.75
C ILE A 132 4.88 -3.18 -1.90
N GLN A 133 5.45 -3.14 -0.70
CA GLN A 133 5.46 -4.26 0.23
C GLN A 133 4.03 -4.62 0.69
N GLU A 134 3.20 -3.62 0.99
CA GLU A 134 1.79 -3.84 1.34
C GLU A 134 1.02 -4.46 0.17
N ALA A 135 1.22 -3.98 -1.06
CA ALA A 135 0.64 -4.59 -2.25
C ALA A 135 1.12 -6.04 -2.45
N ALA A 136 2.41 -6.31 -2.22
CA ALA A 136 2.99 -7.65 -2.28
C ALA A 136 2.44 -8.58 -1.19
N GLY A 137 2.05 -8.06 -0.03
CA GLY A 137 1.36 -8.83 1.01
C GLY A 137 0.01 -9.38 0.54
N LEU A 138 -0.66 -8.69 -0.39
CA LEU A 138 -1.90 -9.13 -1.01
C LEU A 138 -1.64 -10.11 -2.16
N PHE A 139 -0.78 -9.71 -3.10
CA PHE A 139 -0.49 -10.46 -4.32
C PHE A 139 1.03 -10.47 -4.62
N PRO A 140 1.81 -11.36 -3.99
CA PRO A 140 3.27 -11.37 -4.10
C PRO A 140 3.80 -11.57 -5.53
N THR A 141 3.03 -12.27 -6.35
CA THR A 141 3.39 -12.64 -7.73
C THR A 141 2.61 -11.86 -8.78
N SER A 142 1.89 -10.80 -8.39
CA SER A 142 1.21 -9.94 -9.36
C SER A 142 2.23 -9.24 -10.26
N HIS A 143 1.98 -9.27 -11.57
CA HIS A 143 2.82 -8.59 -12.55
C HIS A 143 2.97 -7.08 -12.22
N SER A 144 1.91 -6.45 -11.72
CA SER A 144 1.91 -5.04 -11.32
C SER A 144 2.86 -4.78 -10.15
N VAL A 145 2.84 -5.66 -9.14
CA VAL A 145 3.75 -5.59 -7.98
C VAL A 145 5.19 -5.81 -8.41
N LEU A 146 5.47 -6.84 -9.21
CA LEU A 146 6.81 -7.13 -9.73
C LEU A 146 7.36 -5.97 -10.57
N TYR A 147 6.54 -5.40 -11.44
CA TYR A 147 6.89 -4.21 -12.21
C TYR A 147 7.25 -3.01 -11.32
N MET A 148 6.44 -2.73 -10.30
CA MET A 148 6.67 -1.62 -9.38
C MET A 148 7.91 -1.82 -8.51
N ARG A 149 8.21 -3.05 -8.10
CA ARG A 149 9.50 -3.40 -7.46
C ARG A 149 10.67 -3.13 -8.40
N GLY A 150 10.55 -3.50 -9.67
CA GLY A 150 11.56 -3.23 -10.70
C GLY A 150 11.85 -1.73 -10.85
N ARG A 151 10.79 -0.91 -10.95
CA ARG A 151 10.91 0.56 -11.01
C ARG A 151 11.60 1.15 -9.79
N LEU A 152 11.25 0.65 -8.60
CA LEU A 152 11.90 1.09 -7.36
C LEU A 152 13.38 0.72 -7.33
N ALA A 153 13.73 -0.50 -7.75
CA ALA A 153 15.12 -0.95 -7.83
C ALA A 153 15.93 -0.11 -8.83
N GLU A 154 15.35 0.23 -9.99
CA GLU A 154 15.94 1.12 -10.99
C GLU A 154 16.24 2.51 -10.40
N MET A 155 15.30 3.12 -9.68
CA MET A 155 15.54 4.41 -9.02
C MET A 155 16.55 4.36 -7.87
N LYS A 156 16.75 3.18 -7.28
CA LYS A 156 17.83 2.94 -6.30
C LYS A 156 19.19 2.67 -6.97
N GLY A 157 19.25 2.59 -8.31
CA GLY A 157 20.45 2.29 -9.08
C GLY A 157 20.78 0.80 -9.19
N SER A 158 19.89 -0.09 -8.72
CA SER A 158 20.09 -1.55 -8.74
C SER A 158 19.56 -2.15 -10.05
N LEU A 159 20.25 -1.88 -11.16
CA LEU A 159 19.78 -2.21 -12.52
C LEU A 159 19.63 -3.71 -12.79
N GLU A 160 20.53 -4.56 -12.27
CA GLU A 160 20.41 -6.01 -12.47
C GLU A 160 19.21 -6.60 -11.73
N GLU A 161 18.91 -6.11 -10.53
CA GLU A 161 17.70 -6.50 -9.79
C GLU A 161 16.45 -6.04 -10.55
N ALA A 162 16.42 -4.78 -11.01
CA ALA A 162 15.31 -4.24 -11.78
C ALA A 162 15.02 -5.10 -13.04
N LYS A 163 16.07 -5.46 -13.78
CA LYS A 163 15.97 -6.32 -14.96
C LYS A 163 15.39 -7.69 -14.66
N GLN A 164 15.79 -8.31 -13.54
CA GLN A 164 15.24 -9.61 -13.12
C GLN A 164 13.76 -9.49 -12.77
N LEU A 165 13.38 -8.46 -11.99
CA LEU A 165 11.99 -8.19 -11.61
C LEU A 165 11.10 -7.90 -12.82
N TYR A 166 11.59 -7.13 -13.81
CA TYR A 166 10.84 -6.88 -15.05
C TYR A 166 10.65 -8.15 -15.88
N LYS A 167 11.67 -9.03 -15.94
CA LYS A 167 11.51 -10.34 -16.60
C LYS A 167 10.44 -11.18 -15.91
N GLU A 168 10.45 -11.22 -14.58
CA GLU A 168 9.43 -11.94 -13.81
C GLU A 168 8.03 -11.35 -14.01
N ALA A 169 7.90 -10.03 -14.07
CA ALA A 169 6.62 -9.39 -14.39
C ALA A 169 6.09 -9.82 -15.77
N LEU A 170 6.99 -9.94 -16.76
CA LEU A 170 6.66 -10.38 -18.12
C LEU A 170 6.35 -11.87 -18.22
N THR A 171 6.97 -12.72 -17.41
CA THR A 171 6.61 -14.16 -17.38
C THR A 171 5.22 -14.37 -16.81
N VAL A 172 4.81 -13.55 -15.83
CA VAL A 172 3.47 -13.58 -15.24
C VAL A 172 2.42 -12.98 -16.18
N ASN A 173 2.73 -11.88 -16.88
CA ASN A 173 1.83 -11.26 -17.85
C ASN A 173 2.57 -10.92 -19.16
N PRO A 174 2.62 -11.87 -20.11
CA PRO A 174 3.32 -11.69 -21.38
C PRO A 174 2.77 -10.55 -22.25
N ASP A 175 1.48 -10.23 -22.12
CA ASP A 175 0.85 -9.13 -22.86
C ASP A 175 1.19 -7.74 -22.27
N GLY A 176 1.77 -7.71 -21.06
CA GLY A 176 2.19 -6.49 -20.36
C GLY A 176 3.29 -5.69 -21.06
N VAL A 177 4.03 -6.30 -22.01
CA VAL A 177 5.04 -5.64 -22.84
C VAL A 177 4.49 -4.37 -23.50
N ARG A 178 3.21 -4.38 -23.89
CA ARG A 178 2.57 -3.28 -24.63
C ARG A 178 2.31 -2.03 -23.78
N ILE A 179 2.34 -2.14 -22.45
CA ILE A 179 2.05 -1.06 -21.50
C ILE A 179 3.34 -0.42 -20.96
N MET A 180 4.48 -1.13 -20.97
CA MET A 180 5.75 -0.61 -20.47
C MET A 180 6.45 0.37 -21.43
N HIS A 181 5.99 0.48 -22.67
CA HIS A 181 6.58 1.32 -23.73
C HIS A 181 5.72 2.54 -24.12
N SER A 182 4.62 2.84 -23.41
CA SER A 182 3.74 4.00 -23.66
C SER A 182 3.89 5.07 -22.59
#